data_AF-A0A0W0YQD2-F1
#
_entry.id   AF-A0A0W0YQD2-F1
#
_cell.length_a   1.000
_cell.length_b   1.000
_cell.length_c   1.000
_cell.angle_alpha   90.00
_cell.angle_beta   90.00
_cell.angle_gamma   90.00
#
_symmetry.space_group_name_H-M   'P 1'
#
loop_
_entity.id
_entity.type
_entity.pdbx_description
1 polymer ?
#
loop_
_entity_poly.entity_id
_entity_poly.type
_entity_poly.pdbx_seq_one_letter_code
_entity_poly.pdbx_strand_id
1 'polypeptide(L)'
;MFRKILNGISLLTAGYTTYKLINETQREHEIKTKVGIAHCDDLVKDSSEFEEIGKPIHGTLSSSYVKHKDTGKIYVKKGAHSREDIVKELMISNALHEIREEQPECLILQTKKRNGFQYHTLSRKFDNTQDVEDFVRQGKTGELKEKKVVGLEETLITDHILGKQSDTKLANMIVRDDGNQLVFTTIDHERAVTPTAISFFHPTTPTYPTSKWVLIRSIHDLNEKNEDNHAGLAGDPRAKEFGNLAVSVMEDKKIDDYYEKLAIANLNPVIDQCNRLAKESKNGLVKHSDCVGYQFFFKEMQKKAHEQTKSAEYRNNNSVIH
;
A
#
# COMPACT_ATOMS: atom_id res chain seq x y z
N MET A 1 12.95 22.79 -32.19
CA MET A 1 12.46 21.39 -32.26
C MET A 1 12.16 20.80 -30.89
N PHE A 2 13.07 20.86 -29.92
CA PHE A 2 12.89 20.33 -28.56
C PHE A 2 11.64 20.81 -27.79
N ARG A 3 11.27 22.09 -27.93
CA ARG A 3 10.09 22.66 -27.25
C ARG A 3 8.75 22.08 -27.72
N LYS A 4 8.65 21.63 -28.98
CA LYS A 4 7.45 20.99 -29.53
C LYS A 4 7.30 19.54 -29.06
N ILE A 5 8.42 18.85 -28.84
CA ILE A 5 8.45 17.48 -28.31
C ILE A 5 8.08 17.51 -26.82
N LEU A 6 8.63 18.44 -26.03
CA LEU A 6 8.26 18.59 -24.62
C LEU A 6 6.77 18.92 -24.43
N ASN A 7 6.23 19.83 -25.25
CA ASN A 7 4.82 20.19 -25.18
C ASN A 7 3.90 19.03 -25.65
N GLY A 8 4.37 18.19 -26.57
CA GLY A 8 3.65 16.98 -26.98
C GLY A 8 3.58 15.93 -25.86
N ILE A 9 4.67 15.77 -25.11
CA ILE A 9 4.74 14.87 -23.96
C ILE A 9 3.86 15.37 -22.81
N SER A 10 3.84 16.68 -22.53
CA SER A 10 3.00 17.24 -21.46
C SER A 10 1.50 17.18 -21.78
N LEU A 11 1.11 17.32 -23.05
CA LEU A 11 -0.28 17.13 -23.50
C LEU A 11 -0.70 15.65 -23.44
N LEU A 12 0.22 14.72 -23.71
CA LEU A 12 -0.03 13.28 -23.58
C LEU A 12 -0.16 12.85 -22.11
N THR A 13 0.67 13.37 -21.21
CA THR A 13 0.57 13.06 -19.77
C THR A 13 -0.67 13.67 -19.15
N ALA A 14 -1.02 14.92 -19.49
CA ALA A 14 -2.26 15.56 -19.04
C ALA A 14 -3.51 14.87 -19.61
N GLY A 15 -3.49 14.45 -20.89
CA GLY A 15 -4.56 13.66 -21.49
C GLY A 15 -4.71 12.28 -20.84
N TYR A 16 -3.59 11.65 -20.47
CA TYR A 16 -3.58 10.37 -19.77
C TYR A 16 -4.12 10.49 -18.34
N THR A 17 -3.74 11.51 -17.57
CA THR A 17 -4.29 11.73 -16.22
C THR A 17 -5.78 12.00 -16.26
N THR A 18 -6.27 12.83 -17.19
CA THR A 18 -7.70 13.13 -17.31
C THR A 18 -8.50 11.91 -17.79
N TYR A 19 -7.97 11.09 -18.70
CA TYR A 19 -8.61 9.84 -19.11
C TYR A 19 -8.65 8.80 -17.97
N LYS A 20 -7.58 8.71 -17.17
CA LYS A 20 -7.52 7.80 -16.01
C LYS A 20 -8.51 8.20 -14.91
N LEU A 21 -8.68 9.51 -14.66
CA LEU A 21 -9.68 10.05 -13.73
C LEU A 21 -11.12 9.84 -14.22
N ILE A 22 -11.39 10.03 -15.51
CA ILE A 22 -12.75 9.84 -16.06
C ILE A 22 -13.16 8.35 -16.03
N ASN A 23 -12.23 7.42 -16.19
CA ASN A 23 -12.49 5.97 -16.05
C ASN A 23 -12.57 5.47 -14.59
N GLU A 24 -12.40 6.33 -13.57
CA GLU A 24 -12.61 5.94 -12.16
C GLU A 24 -14.08 5.53 -11.88
N THR A 25 -15.02 5.79 -12.81
CA THR A 25 -16.46 5.55 -12.60
C THR A 25 -16.97 4.12 -12.82
N GLN A 26 -16.18 3.17 -13.33
CA GLN A 26 -16.61 1.76 -13.37
C GLN A 26 -15.44 0.79 -13.10
N ARG A 27 -15.16 0.52 -11.81
CA ARG A 27 -14.33 -0.62 -11.41
C ARG A 27 -15.07 -1.95 -11.64
N GLU A 28 -15.26 -2.34 -12.89
CA GLU A 28 -15.49 -3.74 -13.30
C GLU A 28 -14.32 -4.18 -14.18
N HIS A 29 -13.13 -4.29 -13.59
CA HIS A 29 -11.96 -4.77 -14.32
C HIS A 29 -11.58 -6.15 -13.79
N GLU A 30 -12.29 -7.14 -14.34
CA GLU A 30 -12.02 -8.55 -14.15
C GLU A 30 -10.72 -8.90 -14.91
N ILE A 31 -9.60 -9.15 -14.21
CA ILE A 31 -8.40 -9.66 -14.88
C ILE A 31 -8.66 -11.11 -15.29
N LYS A 32 -8.88 -11.32 -16.59
CA LYS A 32 -9.21 -12.61 -17.18
C LYS A 32 -7.99 -13.25 -17.82
N THR A 33 -7.68 -14.48 -17.44
CA THR A 33 -6.69 -15.30 -18.15
C THR A 33 -7.31 -16.63 -18.57
N LYS A 34 -6.73 -17.29 -19.57
CA LYS A 34 -7.17 -18.65 -20.01
C LYS A 34 -6.60 -19.77 -19.14
N VAL A 35 -5.63 -19.46 -18.27
CA VAL A 35 -4.85 -20.43 -17.50
C VAL A 35 -5.18 -20.26 -16.03
N GLY A 36 -5.66 -21.32 -15.40
CA GLY A 36 -5.83 -21.36 -13.95
C GLY A 36 -4.53 -21.75 -13.29
N ILE A 37 -4.32 -21.23 -12.09
CA ILE A 37 -3.21 -21.58 -11.21
C ILE A 37 -3.72 -22.70 -10.31
N ALA A 38 -3.10 -23.88 -10.41
CA ALA A 38 -3.48 -25.10 -9.68
C ALA A 38 -2.49 -25.48 -8.57
N HIS A 39 -1.36 -24.77 -8.50
CA HIS A 39 -0.31 -24.91 -7.51
C HIS A 39 0.07 -23.51 -7.02
N CYS A 40 0.49 -23.37 -5.76
CA CYS A 40 0.57 -22.13 -4.95
C CYS A 40 -0.64 -21.89 -4.03
N ASP A 41 -1.13 -22.93 -3.38
CA ASP A 41 -2.29 -22.88 -2.48
C ASP A 41 -2.05 -21.97 -1.25
N ASP A 42 -0.80 -21.63 -0.94
CA ASP A 42 -0.43 -20.63 0.06
C ASP A 42 -0.84 -19.21 -0.36
N LEU A 43 -0.93 -18.93 -1.67
CA LEU A 43 -1.19 -17.59 -2.21
C LEU A 43 -2.42 -17.48 -3.10
N VAL A 44 -2.79 -18.54 -3.80
CA VAL A 44 -3.94 -18.55 -4.70
C VAL A 44 -5.00 -19.46 -4.11
N LYS A 45 -6.18 -18.88 -3.87
CA LYS A 45 -7.32 -19.57 -3.30
C LYS A 45 -8.48 -19.61 -4.27
N ASP A 46 -9.19 -20.73 -4.33
CA ASP A 46 -10.38 -20.84 -5.16
C ASP A 46 -11.56 -20.11 -4.50
N SER A 47 -12.39 -19.47 -5.31
CA SER A 47 -13.60 -18.79 -4.84
C SER A 47 -14.55 -19.67 -4.02
N SER A 48 -14.54 -20.98 -4.24
CA SER A 48 -15.34 -21.94 -3.49
C SER A 48 -14.92 -22.10 -2.03
N GLU A 49 -13.69 -21.70 -1.66
CA GLU A 49 -13.18 -21.71 -0.28
C GLU A 49 -13.78 -20.58 0.57
N PHE A 50 -14.50 -19.63 -0.04
CA PHE A 50 -15.03 -18.44 0.63
C PHE A 50 -16.55 -18.32 0.53
N GLU A 51 -17.11 -17.59 1.48
CA GLU A 51 -18.47 -17.07 1.47
C GLU A 51 -18.43 -15.54 1.49
N GLU A 52 -19.30 -14.88 0.72
CA GLU A 52 -19.45 -13.42 0.77
C GLU A 52 -20.32 -13.05 1.97
N ILE A 53 -19.81 -12.21 2.87
CA ILE A 53 -20.43 -11.86 4.15
C ILE A 53 -20.87 -10.39 4.25
N GLY A 54 -20.65 -9.60 3.20
CA GLY A 54 -21.09 -8.21 3.14
C GLY A 54 -20.25 -7.36 2.20
N LYS A 55 -20.43 -6.04 2.29
CA LYS A 55 -19.69 -5.05 1.52
C LYS A 55 -19.13 -3.96 2.45
N PRO A 56 -17.97 -3.37 2.15
CA PRO A 56 -17.49 -2.19 2.86
C PRO A 56 -18.51 -1.04 2.77
N ILE A 57 -18.63 -0.27 3.86
CA ILE A 57 -19.50 0.92 3.93
C ILE A 57 -18.88 2.07 3.12
N HIS A 58 -17.55 2.17 3.15
CA HIS A 58 -16.74 3.14 2.43
C HIS A 58 -15.66 2.41 1.60
N GLY A 59 -15.12 3.09 0.59
CA GLY A 59 -14.24 2.49 -0.41
C GLY A 59 -14.95 2.13 -1.72
N THR A 60 -14.18 1.82 -2.76
CA THR A 60 -14.72 1.72 -4.13
C THR A 60 -15.76 0.62 -4.31
N LEU A 61 -16.76 0.90 -5.15
CA LEU A 61 -18.00 0.15 -5.41
C LEU A 61 -17.85 -1.36 -5.78
N SER A 62 -16.63 -1.86 -6.00
CA SER A 62 -16.33 -3.25 -6.40
C SER A 62 -15.72 -4.12 -5.30
N SER A 63 -15.75 -3.66 -4.04
CA SER A 63 -15.20 -4.41 -2.91
C SER A 63 -16.29 -5.22 -2.19
N SER A 64 -15.92 -6.40 -1.68
CA SER A 64 -16.77 -7.24 -0.84
C SER A 64 -15.97 -7.83 0.32
N TYR A 65 -16.63 -8.12 1.43
CA TYR A 65 -16.05 -8.90 2.50
C TYR A 65 -16.33 -10.37 2.26
N VAL A 66 -15.27 -11.17 2.28
CA VAL A 66 -15.37 -12.62 2.13
C VAL A 66 -14.75 -13.30 3.35
N LYS A 67 -15.34 -14.41 3.78
CA LYS A 67 -14.87 -15.21 4.90
C LYS A 67 -14.42 -16.57 4.40
N HIS A 68 -13.21 -16.98 4.77
CA HIS A 68 -12.71 -18.31 4.47
C HIS A 68 -13.49 -19.34 5.30
N LYS A 69 -14.06 -20.35 4.65
CA LYS A 69 -14.97 -21.32 5.29
C LYS A 69 -14.30 -22.10 6.41
N ASP A 70 -13.07 -22.57 6.19
CA ASP A 70 -12.36 -23.41 7.17
C ASP A 70 -11.71 -22.63 8.31
N THR A 71 -11.05 -21.50 8.00
CA THR A 71 -10.26 -20.76 9.00
C THR A 71 -11.06 -19.66 9.71
N GLY A 72 -12.22 -19.27 9.15
CA GLY A 72 -13.00 -18.15 9.63
C GLY A 72 -12.38 -16.77 9.40
N LYS A 73 -11.18 -16.70 8.79
CA LYS A 73 -10.49 -15.43 8.48
C LYS A 73 -11.31 -14.62 7.46
N ILE A 74 -11.42 -13.33 7.72
CA ILE A 74 -12.11 -12.36 6.85
C ILE A 74 -11.09 -11.64 5.96
N TYR A 75 -11.46 -11.42 4.71
CA TYR A 75 -10.66 -10.72 3.72
C TYR A 75 -11.51 -9.65 3.02
N VAL A 76 -10.86 -8.57 2.61
CA VAL A 76 -11.42 -7.61 1.66
C VAL A 76 -11.08 -8.10 0.26
N LYS A 77 -12.09 -8.55 -0.48
CA LYS A 77 -11.97 -8.92 -1.89
C LYS A 77 -12.06 -7.66 -2.74
N LYS A 78 -10.99 -7.33 -3.45
CA LYS A 78 -10.89 -6.15 -4.30
C LYS A 78 -10.64 -6.53 -5.77
N GLY A 79 -11.33 -5.86 -6.68
CA GLY A 79 -10.95 -5.85 -8.09
C GLY A 79 -9.70 -4.97 -8.32
N ALA A 80 -9.08 -5.10 -9.48
CA ALA A 80 -7.93 -4.30 -9.86
C ALA A 80 -8.10 -3.78 -11.29
N HIS A 81 -7.57 -2.59 -11.60
CA HIS A 81 -7.70 -2.00 -12.94
C HIS A 81 -6.84 -2.70 -13.99
N SER A 82 -5.74 -3.30 -13.54
CA SER A 82 -4.78 -3.97 -14.39
C SER A 82 -4.19 -5.20 -13.70
N ARG A 83 -3.59 -6.07 -14.51
CA ARG A 83 -2.80 -7.20 -14.02
C ARG A 83 -1.63 -6.69 -13.17
N GLU A 84 -0.99 -5.60 -13.60
CA GLU A 84 0.09 -4.93 -12.90
C GLU A 84 -0.32 -4.51 -11.49
N ASP A 85 -1.55 -4.02 -11.30
CA ASP A 85 -2.06 -3.60 -9.98
C ASP A 85 -2.28 -4.80 -9.04
N ILE A 86 -2.75 -5.96 -9.55
CA ILE A 86 -2.82 -7.20 -8.76
C ILE A 86 -1.43 -7.60 -8.27
N VAL A 87 -0.46 -7.67 -9.20
CA VAL A 87 0.91 -8.07 -8.86
C VAL A 87 1.52 -7.06 -7.89
N LYS A 88 1.26 -5.76 -8.07
CA LYS A 88 1.77 -4.72 -7.19
C LYS A 88 1.24 -4.83 -5.77
N GLU A 89 -0.07 -4.95 -5.60
CA GLU A 89 -0.68 -5.14 -4.29
C GLU A 89 -0.12 -6.40 -3.63
N LEU A 90 -0.09 -7.52 -4.35
CA LEU A 90 0.43 -8.80 -3.85
C LEU A 90 1.88 -8.68 -3.37
N MET A 91 2.76 -8.16 -4.21
CA MET A 91 4.20 -8.12 -3.93
C MET A 91 4.52 -7.14 -2.80
N ILE A 92 3.89 -5.97 -2.80
CA ILE A 92 4.14 -4.94 -1.79
C ILE A 92 3.56 -5.36 -0.45
N SER A 93 2.28 -5.75 -0.38
CA SER A 93 1.66 -6.13 0.90
C SER A 93 2.40 -7.28 1.58
N ASN A 94 2.79 -8.31 0.82
CA ASN A 94 3.52 -9.45 1.40
C ASN A 94 4.96 -9.08 1.79
N ALA A 95 5.65 -8.21 1.05
CA ALA A 95 6.95 -7.69 1.49
C ALA A 95 6.84 -6.88 2.79
N LEU A 96 5.79 -6.04 2.91
CA LEU A 96 5.52 -5.29 4.13
C LEU A 96 5.16 -6.19 5.30
N HIS A 97 4.45 -7.30 5.05
CA HIS A 97 4.15 -8.33 6.06
C HIS A 97 5.42 -9.01 6.58
N GLU A 98 6.39 -9.34 5.70
CA GLU A 98 7.69 -9.88 6.11
C GLU A 98 8.53 -8.89 6.93
N ILE A 99 8.36 -7.58 6.70
CA ILE A 99 9.02 -6.53 7.50
C ILE A 99 8.30 -6.35 8.84
N ARG A 100 6.97 -6.48 8.85
CA ARG A 100 6.11 -6.24 10.00
C ARG A 100 4.82 -7.06 9.92
N GLU A 101 4.69 -8.05 10.80
CA GLU A 101 3.57 -9.02 10.80
C GLU A 101 2.19 -8.37 10.99
N GLU A 102 2.11 -7.17 11.58
CA GLU A 102 0.85 -6.43 11.71
C GLU A 102 0.28 -5.99 10.36
N GLN A 103 1.10 -5.83 9.32
CA GLN A 103 0.63 -5.49 7.97
C GLN A 103 -0.24 -6.61 7.40
N PRO A 104 -1.39 -6.30 6.79
CA PRO A 104 -2.21 -7.31 6.13
C PRO A 104 -1.45 -8.04 5.02
N GLU A 105 -1.45 -9.38 5.08
CA GLU A 105 -1.09 -10.21 3.94
C GLU A 105 -2.09 -10.02 2.78
N CYS A 106 -1.60 -10.25 1.56
CA CYS A 106 -2.42 -10.24 0.34
C CYS A 106 -2.36 -11.60 -0.34
N LEU A 107 -3.53 -12.15 -0.65
CA LEU A 107 -3.69 -13.38 -1.43
C LEU A 107 -4.39 -13.07 -2.75
N ILE A 108 -4.42 -14.07 -3.64
CA ILE A 108 -5.16 -14.02 -4.90
C ILE A 108 -6.38 -14.92 -4.79
N LEU A 109 -7.57 -14.38 -5.03
CA LEU A 109 -8.77 -15.17 -5.27
C LEU A 109 -8.90 -15.48 -6.76
N GLN A 110 -8.98 -16.77 -7.08
CA GLN A 110 -9.25 -17.26 -8.41
C GLN A 110 -10.72 -17.69 -8.54
N THR A 111 -11.41 -17.20 -9.57
CA THR A 111 -12.79 -17.59 -9.89
C THR A 111 -12.84 -18.18 -11.30
N LYS A 112 -13.27 -19.44 -11.43
CA LYS A 112 -13.47 -20.07 -12.74
C LYS A 112 -14.65 -19.41 -13.47
N LYS A 113 -14.43 -19.08 -14.75
CA LYS A 113 -15.45 -18.56 -15.67
C LYS A 113 -15.55 -19.48 -16.88
N ARG A 114 -16.61 -19.31 -17.69
CA ARG A 114 -16.84 -20.10 -18.91
C ARG A 114 -15.63 -20.13 -19.86
N ASN A 115 -14.91 -19.01 -19.97
CA ASN A 115 -13.78 -18.83 -20.91
C ASN A 115 -12.44 -18.55 -20.21
N GLY A 116 -12.23 -19.06 -19.00
CA GLY A 116 -10.96 -18.91 -18.28
C GLY A 116 -11.15 -18.67 -16.79
N PHE A 117 -10.32 -17.81 -16.23
CA PHE A 117 -10.25 -17.51 -14.81
C PHE A 117 -10.23 -16.00 -14.60
N GLN A 118 -10.91 -15.55 -13.55
CA GLN A 118 -10.89 -14.18 -13.07
C GLN A 118 -10.11 -14.13 -11.76
N TYR A 119 -9.31 -13.08 -11.59
CA TYR A 119 -8.50 -12.88 -10.38
C TYR A 119 -8.92 -11.62 -9.63
N HIS A 120 -8.90 -11.69 -8.30
CA HIS A 120 -9.05 -10.58 -7.36
C HIS A 120 -7.96 -10.65 -6.31
N THR A 121 -7.65 -9.54 -5.66
CA THR A 121 -6.82 -9.54 -4.46
C THR A 121 -7.70 -9.78 -3.23
N LEU A 122 -7.12 -10.44 -2.23
CA LEU A 122 -7.70 -10.64 -0.91
C LEU A 122 -6.75 -10.06 0.13
N SER A 123 -7.04 -8.86 0.61
CA SER A 123 -6.29 -8.27 1.72
C SER A 123 -6.89 -8.77 3.04
N ARG A 124 -6.07 -9.29 3.95
CA ARG A 124 -6.56 -9.75 5.27
C ARG A 124 -7.23 -8.61 6.03
N LYS A 125 -8.46 -8.83 6.51
CA LYS A 125 -9.16 -7.88 7.39
C LYS A 125 -9.14 -8.38 8.83
N PHE A 126 -8.31 -7.80 9.68
CA PHE A 126 -8.34 -8.10 11.11
C PHE A 126 -9.66 -7.62 11.77
N ASP A 127 -9.96 -8.19 12.92
CA ASP A 127 -11.09 -7.74 13.74
C ASP A 127 -10.86 -6.29 14.22
N ASN A 128 -11.94 -5.58 14.56
CA ASN A 128 -11.88 -4.18 15.04
C ASN A 128 -11.04 -3.23 14.17
N THR A 129 -10.95 -3.51 12.86
CA THR A 129 -10.21 -2.71 11.88
C THR A 129 -11.15 -1.85 11.05
N GLN A 130 -10.80 -0.59 10.90
CA GLN A 130 -11.50 0.41 10.07
C GLN A 130 -10.48 1.34 9.39
N ASP A 131 -10.93 2.10 8.40
CA ASP A 131 -10.10 3.12 7.74
C ASP A 131 -9.80 4.26 8.73
N VAL A 132 -8.61 4.86 8.64
CA VAL A 132 -8.25 6.00 9.51
C VAL A 132 -9.16 7.19 9.20
N GLU A 133 -9.62 7.35 7.97
CA GLU A 133 -10.62 8.37 7.62
C GLU A 133 -11.89 8.23 8.48
N ASP A 134 -12.42 7.01 8.63
CA ASP A 134 -13.61 6.74 9.43
C ASP A 134 -13.36 6.92 10.93
N PHE A 135 -12.19 6.50 11.42
CA PHE A 135 -11.76 6.75 12.79
C PHE A 135 -11.77 8.25 13.13
N VAL A 136 -11.28 9.09 12.21
CA VAL A 136 -11.29 10.55 12.35
C VAL A 136 -12.71 11.11 12.23
N ARG A 137 -13.52 10.63 11.28
CA ARG A 137 -14.93 11.07 11.14
C ARG A 137 -15.75 10.78 12.39
N GLN A 138 -15.49 9.66 13.07
CA GLN A 138 -16.16 9.27 14.32
C GLN A 138 -15.69 10.09 15.54
N GLY A 139 -14.69 10.98 15.40
CA GLY A 139 -14.18 11.79 16.51
C GLY A 139 -13.37 10.99 17.53
N LYS A 140 -12.80 9.86 17.13
CA LYS A 140 -12.02 8.96 18.00
C LYS A 140 -10.56 9.37 18.13
N THR A 141 -10.16 10.51 17.57
CA THR A 141 -8.79 11.02 17.56
C THR A 141 -8.15 11.12 18.95
N GLY A 142 -8.94 11.39 19.99
CA GLY A 142 -8.50 11.41 21.38
C GLY A 142 -7.87 10.10 21.86
N GLU A 143 -8.30 8.95 21.30
CA GLU A 143 -7.78 7.63 21.68
C GLU A 143 -6.28 7.48 21.41
N LEU A 144 -5.70 8.29 20.52
CA LEU A 144 -4.25 8.33 20.26
C LEU A 144 -3.44 8.65 21.53
N LYS A 145 -4.01 9.43 22.47
CA LYS A 145 -3.35 9.78 23.74
C LYS A 145 -3.59 8.75 24.84
N GLU A 146 -4.63 7.95 24.70
CA GLU A 146 -5.10 7.02 25.73
C GLU A 146 -4.51 5.61 25.51
N LYS A 147 -4.25 5.26 24.26
CA LYS A 147 -3.79 3.95 23.84
C LYS A 147 -2.36 4.01 23.32
N LYS A 148 -1.66 2.87 23.38
CA LYS A 148 -0.35 2.73 22.74
C LYS A 148 -0.52 2.78 21.23
N VAL A 149 0.07 3.78 20.58
CA VAL A 149 0.09 3.87 19.11
C VAL A 149 1.24 3.04 18.57
N VAL A 150 0.94 2.13 17.65
CA VAL A 150 1.91 1.23 17.02
C VAL A 150 1.80 1.39 15.52
N GLY A 151 2.93 1.57 14.85
CA GLY A 151 2.99 1.43 13.40
C GLY A 151 2.65 2.67 12.58
N LEU A 152 2.37 3.81 13.22
CA LEU A 152 1.92 5.03 12.54
C LEU A 152 3.03 5.66 11.70
N GLU A 153 4.23 5.81 12.28
CA GLU A 153 5.43 6.25 11.59
C GLU A 153 5.74 5.34 10.40
N GLU A 154 5.80 4.03 10.65
CA GLU A 154 6.16 3.04 9.64
C GLU A 154 5.16 2.99 8.50
N THR A 155 3.87 3.18 8.79
CA THR A 155 2.80 3.31 7.79
C THR A 155 3.05 4.49 6.86
N LEU A 156 3.32 5.67 7.42
CA LEU A 156 3.56 6.88 6.63
C LEU A 156 4.88 6.81 5.86
N ILE A 157 5.96 6.32 6.49
CA ILE A 157 7.25 6.15 5.81
C ILE A 157 7.13 5.21 4.62
N THR A 158 6.36 4.13 4.76
CA THR A 158 6.17 3.15 3.68
C THR A 158 5.60 3.80 2.44
N ASP A 159 4.61 4.68 2.57
CA ASP A 159 4.04 5.41 1.43
C ASP A 159 5.08 6.26 0.68
N HIS A 160 6.01 6.87 1.43
CA HIS A 160 7.12 7.64 0.88
C HIS A 160 8.16 6.76 0.15
N ILE A 161 8.54 5.63 0.73
CA ILE A 161 9.51 4.69 0.15
C ILE A 161 8.97 4.02 -1.11
N LEU A 162 7.66 3.74 -1.13
CA LEU A 162 6.99 3.17 -2.29
C LEU A 162 6.72 4.20 -3.40
N GLY A 163 7.04 5.47 -3.16
CA GLY A 163 6.81 6.57 -4.10
C GLY A 163 5.32 6.84 -4.33
N LYS A 164 4.45 6.57 -3.34
CA LYS A 164 3.01 6.86 -3.40
C LYS A 164 2.59 8.07 -2.55
N GLN A 165 3.50 8.99 -2.25
CA GLN A 165 3.23 10.18 -1.43
C GLN A 165 2.16 11.14 -1.99
N SER A 166 1.90 11.10 -3.30
CA SER A 166 0.77 11.82 -3.91
C SER A 166 -0.60 11.23 -3.56
N ASP A 167 -0.62 10.04 -2.97
CA ASP A 167 -1.81 9.31 -2.54
C ASP A 167 -1.78 8.94 -1.05
N THR A 168 -0.96 9.63 -0.25
CA THR A 168 -0.96 9.51 1.21
C THR A 168 -2.20 10.19 1.77
N LYS A 169 -3.23 9.38 2.03
CA LYS A 169 -4.55 9.81 2.50
C LYS A 169 -4.99 8.93 3.66
N LEU A 170 -5.85 9.46 4.53
CA LEU A 170 -6.36 8.72 5.69
C LEU A 170 -7.18 7.48 5.27
N ALA A 171 -7.81 7.50 4.11
CA ALA A 171 -8.53 6.36 3.55
C ALA A 171 -7.63 5.20 3.07
N ASN A 172 -6.34 5.47 2.83
CA ASN A 172 -5.36 4.46 2.43
C ASN A 172 -4.58 3.89 3.62
N MET A 173 -5.02 4.20 4.84
CA MET A 173 -4.50 3.66 6.08
C MET A 173 -5.64 3.03 6.86
N ILE A 174 -5.34 1.94 7.54
CA ILE A 174 -6.29 1.30 8.46
C ILE A 174 -5.74 1.36 9.87
N VAL A 175 -6.65 1.48 10.84
CA VAL A 175 -6.35 1.38 12.26
C VAL A 175 -7.11 0.20 12.83
N ARG A 176 -6.39 -0.66 13.55
CA ARG A 176 -6.93 -1.77 14.33
C ARG A 176 -6.90 -1.42 15.81
N ASP A 177 -8.03 -1.58 16.47
CA ASP A 177 -8.16 -1.44 17.92
C ASP A 177 -8.03 -2.80 18.62
N ASP A 178 -6.88 -3.04 19.25
CA ASP A 178 -6.63 -4.24 20.07
C ASP A 178 -6.83 -3.95 21.56
N GLY A 179 -7.74 -3.02 21.89
CA GLY A 179 -8.05 -2.61 23.26
C GLY A 179 -7.06 -1.56 23.76
N ASN A 180 -5.86 -1.99 24.16
CA ASN A 180 -4.88 -1.11 24.80
C ASN A 180 -3.99 -0.39 23.78
N GLN A 181 -4.07 -0.79 22.52
CA GLN A 181 -3.21 -0.32 21.43
C GLN A 181 -4.02 -0.04 20.17
N LEU A 182 -3.58 0.97 19.44
CA LEU A 182 -4.03 1.29 18.09
C LEU A 182 -2.90 0.92 17.13
N VAL A 183 -3.16 -0.03 16.24
CA VAL A 183 -2.17 -0.52 15.26
C VAL A 183 -2.50 0.05 13.90
N PHE A 184 -1.56 0.80 13.33
CA PHE A 184 -1.69 1.47 12.04
C PHE A 184 -0.95 0.71 10.95
N THR A 185 -1.61 0.55 9.80
CA THR A 185 -1.08 -0.15 8.61
C THR A 185 -1.51 0.57 7.34
N THR A 186 -0.69 0.47 6.28
CA THR A 186 -0.97 1.09 4.96
C THR A 186 -1.61 0.04 4.05
N ILE A 187 -2.54 0.47 3.20
CA ILE A 187 -3.22 -0.37 2.23
C ILE A 187 -3.28 0.35 0.87
N ASP A 188 -3.82 -0.33 -0.15
CA ASP A 188 -4.04 0.22 -1.49
C ASP A 188 -2.73 0.74 -2.12
N HIS A 189 -1.88 -0.20 -2.50
CA HIS A 189 -0.57 0.05 -3.06
C HIS A 189 -0.59 0.19 -4.60
N GLU A 190 -1.76 0.25 -5.23
CA GLU A 190 -1.91 0.38 -6.69
C GLU A 190 -1.17 1.60 -7.28
N ARG A 191 -1.04 2.69 -6.49
CA ARG A 191 -0.33 3.91 -6.87
C ARG A 191 1.15 3.95 -6.47
N ALA A 192 1.69 2.88 -5.90
CA ALA A 192 3.13 2.75 -5.71
C ALA A 192 3.86 2.66 -7.05
N VAL A 193 5.14 3.01 -7.05
CA VAL A 193 6.01 2.91 -8.23
C VAL A 193 5.94 1.50 -8.79
N THR A 194 5.56 1.36 -10.06
CA THR A 194 5.65 0.07 -10.75
C THR A 194 7.11 -0.21 -11.07
N PRO A 195 7.75 -1.23 -10.47
CA PRO A 195 9.14 -1.54 -10.75
C PRO A 195 9.22 -2.36 -12.04
N THR A 196 9.11 -1.69 -13.19
CA THR A 196 9.48 -2.32 -14.46
C THR A 196 10.97 -2.12 -14.69
N ALA A 197 11.64 -3.11 -15.29
CA ALA A 197 13.08 -3.05 -15.58
C ALA A 197 13.52 -1.88 -16.50
N ILE A 198 12.57 -1.09 -17.03
CA ILE A 198 12.81 -0.06 -18.07
C ILE A 198 12.07 1.27 -17.79
N SER A 199 11.06 1.34 -16.93
CA SER A 199 10.30 2.59 -16.69
C SER A 199 10.88 3.42 -15.54
N PHE A 200 11.52 4.53 -15.91
CA PHE A 200 12.02 5.57 -15.00
C PHE A 200 10.99 6.68 -14.72
N PHE A 201 9.76 6.57 -15.23
CA PHE A 201 8.76 7.65 -15.14
C PHE A 201 7.63 7.26 -14.20
N HIS A 202 7.85 7.43 -12.90
CA HIS A 202 6.76 7.55 -11.92
C HIS A 202 6.58 9.04 -11.59
N PRO A 203 5.35 9.56 -11.45
CA PRO A 203 5.11 10.96 -11.14
C PRO A 203 5.74 11.40 -9.81
N THR A 204 5.99 10.44 -8.92
CA THR A 204 6.58 10.64 -7.61
C THR A 204 7.72 9.65 -7.37
N THR A 205 8.93 10.17 -7.19
CA THR A 205 10.11 9.37 -6.83
C THR A 205 10.03 8.94 -5.36
N PRO A 206 10.47 7.72 -5.00
CA PRO A 206 10.68 7.31 -3.62
C PRO A 206 11.47 8.34 -2.81
N THR A 207 11.03 8.58 -1.57
CA THR A 207 11.72 9.48 -0.62
C THR A 207 11.91 8.79 0.72
N TYR A 208 12.93 9.22 1.47
CA TYR A 208 13.33 8.60 2.73
C TYR A 208 13.36 9.66 3.85
N PRO A 209 12.18 10.19 4.25
CA PRO A 209 12.09 11.22 5.29
C PRO A 209 12.48 10.68 6.67
N THR A 210 13.26 11.46 7.42
CA THR A 210 13.73 11.12 8.78
C THR A 210 13.02 11.93 9.87
N SER A 211 11.88 12.53 9.56
CA SER A 211 11.16 13.41 10.49
C SER A 211 9.65 13.20 10.44
N LYS A 212 9.04 13.02 11.61
CA LYS A 212 7.58 12.89 11.78
C LYS A 212 6.81 14.08 11.24
N TRP A 213 7.39 15.27 11.27
CA TRP A 213 6.76 16.47 10.71
C TRP A 213 6.60 16.39 9.20
N VAL A 214 7.58 15.82 8.51
CA VAL A 214 7.52 15.60 7.06
C VAL A 214 6.45 14.55 6.74
N LEU A 215 6.42 13.46 7.51
CA LEU A 215 5.44 12.38 7.37
C LEU A 215 4.00 12.85 7.59
N ILE A 216 3.75 13.66 8.61
CA ILE A 216 2.39 14.15 8.87
C ILE A 216 1.96 15.16 7.81
N ARG A 217 2.84 16.09 7.42
CA ARG A 217 2.51 17.09 6.40
C ARG A 217 2.23 16.50 5.01
N SER A 218 2.66 15.27 4.73
CA SER A 218 2.37 14.61 3.46
C SER A 218 0.96 14.01 3.38
N ILE A 219 0.23 13.93 4.50
CA ILE A 219 -1.16 13.47 4.52
C ILE A 219 -2.06 14.54 3.90
N HIS A 220 -2.60 14.25 2.72
CA HIS A 220 -3.39 15.21 1.93
C HIS A 220 -4.68 15.67 2.63
N ASP A 221 -5.30 14.80 3.42
CA ASP A 221 -6.50 15.12 4.22
C ASP A 221 -6.28 16.23 5.25
N LEU A 222 -5.04 16.49 5.68
CA LEU A 222 -4.75 17.54 6.65
C LEU A 222 -4.70 18.94 6.02
N ASN A 223 -4.58 19.00 4.69
CA ASN A 223 -4.45 20.22 3.93
C ASN A 223 -5.82 20.78 3.56
N GLU A 224 -5.85 22.04 3.15
CA GLU A 224 -7.07 22.66 2.66
C GLU A 224 -7.51 22.03 1.34
N LYS A 225 -8.83 22.06 1.10
CA LYS A 225 -9.40 21.64 -0.17
C LYS A 225 -9.08 22.68 -1.24
N ASN A 226 -8.51 22.26 -2.36
CA ASN A 226 -8.24 23.11 -3.52
C ASN A 226 -8.38 22.32 -4.82
N GLU A 227 -8.03 22.92 -5.95
CA GLU A 227 -8.14 22.27 -7.28
C GLU A 227 -7.26 21.02 -7.42
N ASP A 228 -6.17 20.92 -6.66
CA ASP A 228 -5.23 19.80 -6.70
C ASP A 228 -5.44 18.79 -5.55
N ASN A 229 -6.14 19.17 -4.48
CA ASN A 229 -6.39 18.35 -3.30
C ASN A 229 -7.88 18.01 -3.15
N HIS A 230 -8.21 16.78 -3.52
CA HIS A 230 -9.56 16.21 -3.40
C HIS A 230 -9.65 15.09 -2.36
N ALA A 231 -8.75 15.07 -1.35
CA ALA A 231 -8.82 14.10 -0.27
C ALA A 231 -10.13 14.20 0.52
N GLY A 232 -10.59 13.08 1.09
CA GLY A 232 -11.94 12.93 1.63
C GLY A 232 -12.24 13.83 2.83
N LEU A 233 -11.21 14.20 3.59
CA LEU A 233 -11.29 15.10 4.74
C LEU A 233 -10.53 16.42 4.56
N ALA A 234 -10.13 16.77 3.33
CA ALA A 234 -9.44 18.04 3.08
C ALA A 234 -10.25 19.24 3.57
N GLY A 235 -9.64 20.06 4.44
CA GLY A 235 -10.28 21.20 5.10
C GLY A 235 -11.13 20.86 6.34
N ASP A 236 -11.29 19.58 6.71
CA ASP A 236 -12.02 19.18 7.91
C ASP A 236 -11.19 19.46 9.18
N PRO A 237 -11.72 20.20 10.19
CA PRO A 237 -11.00 20.47 11.43
C PRO A 237 -10.56 19.22 12.19
N ARG A 238 -11.32 18.12 12.11
CA ARG A 238 -10.99 16.85 12.78
C ARG A 238 -9.75 16.20 12.18
N ALA A 239 -9.54 16.35 10.87
CA ALA A 239 -8.31 15.88 10.24
C ALA A 239 -7.11 16.66 10.79
N LYS A 240 -7.19 18.00 10.84
CA LYS A 240 -6.12 18.83 11.44
C LYS A 240 -5.85 18.44 12.91
N GLU A 241 -6.89 18.15 13.69
CA GLU A 241 -6.75 17.64 15.05
C GLU A 241 -6.00 16.31 15.11
N PHE A 242 -6.38 15.34 14.26
CA PHE A 242 -5.66 14.07 14.11
C PHE A 242 -4.18 14.32 13.82
N GLY A 243 -3.85 15.20 12.87
CA GLY A 243 -2.46 15.54 12.54
C GLY A 243 -1.67 16.07 13.73
N ASN A 244 -2.26 16.97 14.52
CA ASN A 244 -1.62 17.53 15.71
C ASN A 244 -1.40 16.46 16.80
N LEU A 245 -2.39 15.60 17.03
CA LEU A 245 -2.30 14.51 18.01
C LEU A 245 -1.30 13.44 17.57
N ALA A 246 -1.32 13.05 16.30
CA ALA A 246 -0.37 12.13 15.69
C ALA A 246 1.08 12.60 15.88
N VAL A 247 1.40 13.87 15.60
CA VAL A 247 2.74 14.41 15.86
C VAL A 247 3.15 14.31 17.34
N SER A 248 2.19 14.48 18.26
CA SER A 248 2.48 14.44 19.70
C SER A 248 2.82 13.03 20.21
N VAL A 249 2.37 11.98 19.52
CA VAL A 249 2.59 10.58 19.91
C VAL A 249 3.66 9.88 19.09
N MET A 250 4.00 10.42 17.91
CA MET A 250 5.07 9.88 17.07
C MET A 250 6.47 10.25 17.58
N GLU A 251 7.44 9.37 17.33
CA GLU A 251 8.85 9.55 17.68
C GLU A 251 9.76 9.39 16.46
N ASP A 252 10.68 10.33 16.23
CA ASP A 252 11.63 10.23 15.11
C ASP A 252 12.52 8.97 15.23
N LYS A 253 12.78 8.49 16.45
CA LYS A 253 13.49 7.22 16.67
C LYS A 253 12.77 6.02 16.05
N LYS A 254 11.44 6.00 16.03
CA LYS A 254 10.66 4.92 15.39
C LYS A 254 10.81 4.89 13.88
N ILE A 255 11.10 6.05 13.28
CA ILE A 255 11.44 6.16 11.86
C ILE A 255 12.79 5.47 11.60
N ASP A 256 13.80 5.76 12.41
CA ASP A 256 15.12 5.12 12.30
C ASP A 256 15.05 3.60 12.55
N ASP A 257 14.34 3.17 13.61
CA ASP A 257 14.11 1.76 13.92
C ASP A 257 13.45 1.02 12.73
N TYR A 258 12.55 1.69 11.99
CA TYR A 258 11.92 1.09 10.82
C TYR A 258 12.88 0.96 9.63
N TYR A 259 13.75 1.94 9.40
CA TYR A 259 14.79 1.82 8.38
C TYR A 259 15.74 0.65 8.67
N GLU A 260 16.09 0.43 9.94
CA GLU A 260 16.90 -0.73 10.33
C GLU A 260 16.17 -2.04 10.04
N LYS A 261 14.91 -2.19 10.48
CA LYS A 261 14.08 -3.38 10.16
C LYS A 261 14.00 -3.64 8.66
N LEU A 262 13.74 -2.60 7.88
CA LEU A 262 13.67 -2.66 6.43
C LEU A 262 14.98 -3.13 5.81
N ALA A 263 16.11 -2.57 6.25
CA ALA A 263 17.44 -2.88 5.73
C ALA A 263 17.82 -4.36 5.92
N ILE A 264 17.36 -5.00 7.00
CA ILE A 264 17.73 -6.38 7.35
C ILE A 264 16.64 -7.42 7.05
N ALA A 265 15.43 -7.01 6.66
CA ALA A 265 14.32 -7.94 6.42
C ALA A 265 14.65 -9.01 5.35
N ASN A 266 14.24 -10.25 5.58
CA ASN A 266 14.42 -11.32 4.60
C ASN A 266 13.26 -11.31 3.59
N LEU A 267 13.45 -10.66 2.45
CA LEU A 267 12.43 -10.57 1.39
C LEU A 267 12.52 -11.70 0.34
N ASN A 268 13.42 -12.67 0.51
CA ASN A 268 13.54 -13.81 -0.41
C ASN A 268 12.24 -14.65 -0.52
N PRO A 269 11.51 -14.95 0.58
CA PRO A 269 10.27 -15.73 0.48
C PRO A 269 9.24 -15.13 -0.50
N VAL A 270 9.10 -13.80 -0.50
CA VAL A 270 8.19 -13.07 -1.40
C VAL A 270 8.64 -13.18 -2.86
N ILE A 271 9.95 -13.13 -3.11
CA ILE A 271 10.51 -13.29 -4.46
C ILE A 271 10.37 -14.74 -4.95
N ASP A 272 10.58 -15.73 -4.09
CA ASP A 272 10.41 -17.15 -4.41
C ASP A 272 8.95 -17.47 -4.74
N GLN A 273 8.03 -16.92 -3.95
CA GLN A 273 6.59 -16.95 -4.20
C GLN A 273 6.23 -16.31 -5.54
N CYS A 274 6.79 -15.14 -5.88
CA CYS A 274 6.59 -14.53 -7.19
C CYS A 274 7.04 -15.43 -8.34
N ASN A 275 8.24 -16.01 -8.23
CA ASN A 275 8.79 -16.89 -9.27
C ASN A 275 7.94 -18.16 -9.45
N ARG A 276 7.45 -18.73 -8.36
CA ARG A 276 6.50 -19.84 -8.39
C ARG A 276 5.20 -19.45 -9.11
N LEU A 277 4.60 -18.31 -8.74
CA LEU A 277 3.39 -17.81 -9.40
C LEU A 277 3.61 -17.51 -10.88
N ALA A 278 4.78 -16.99 -11.26
CA ALA A 278 5.10 -16.73 -12.66
C ALA A 278 5.15 -18.04 -13.48
N LYS A 279 5.73 -19.09 -12.91
CA LYS A 279 5.77 -20.43 -13.50
C LYS A 279 4.37 -21.03 -13.61
N GLU A 280 3.62 -21.07 -12.51
CA GLU A 280 2.31 -21.73 -12.44
C GLU A 280 1.23 -21.01 -13.25
N SER A 281 1.28 -19.67 -13.29
CA SER A 281 0.41 -18.87 -14.16
C SER A 281 0.85 -18.84 -15.62
N LYS A 282 1.94 -19.53 -15.99
CA LYS A 282 2.56 -19.54 -17.32
C LYS A 282 2.83 -18.12 -17.87
N ASN A 283 3.33 -17.24 -17.01
CA ASN A 283 3.52 -15.82 -17.29
C ASN A 283 2.22 -15.03 -17.63
N GLY A 284 1.06 -15.56 -17.27
CA GLY A 284 -0.23 -14.95 -17.54
C GLY A 284 -0.60 -13.85 -16.53
N LEU A 285 -0.67 -14.22 -15.25
CA LEU A 285 -1.00 -13.29 -14.17
C LEU A 285 0.25 -12.58 -13.65
N VAL A 286 1.28 -13.34 -13.30
CA VAL A 286 2.60 -12.85 -12.89
C VAL A 286 3.60 -13.24 -13.97
N LYS A 287 4.44 -12.31 -14.43
CA LYS A 287 5.52 -12.58 -15.39
C LYS A 287 6.84 -12.69 -14.65
N HIS A 288 7.77 -13.49 -15.17
CA HIS A 288 9.12 -13.56 -14.61
C HIS A 288 9.81 -12.18 -14.56
N SER A 289 9.55 -11.31 -15.55
CA SER A 289 10.04 -9.93 -15.55
C SER A 289 9.51 -9.08 -14.38
N ASP A 290 8.31 -9.36 -13.87
CA ASP A 290 7.79 -8.67 -12.69
C ASP A 290 8.63 -9.06 -11.47
N CYS A 291 8.91 -10.36 -11.29
CA CYS A 291 9.69 -10.87 -10.16
C CYS A 291 11.11 -10.31 -10.15
N VAL A 292 11.75 -10.22 -11.31
CA VAL A 292 13.06 -9.56 -11.46
C VAL A 292 12.97 -8.08 -11.09
N GLY A 293 11.92 -7.37 -11.56
CA GLY A 293 11.68 -5.97 -11.23
C GLY A 293 11.52 -5.73 -9.73
N TYR A 294 10.67 -6.52 -9.06
CA TYR A 294 10.48 -6.43 -7.60
C TYR A 294 11.73 -6.82 -6.82
N GLN A 295 12.51 -7.80 -7.29
CA GLN A 295 13.79 -8.14 -6.66
C GLN A 295 14.77 -6.96 -6.67
N PHE A 296 14.89 -6.25 -7.80
CA PHE A 296 15.72 -5.05 -7.88
C PHE A 296 15.15 -3.92 -7.01
N PHE A 297 13.84 -3.70 -7.05
CA PHE A 297 13.17 -2.68 -6.26
C PHE A 297 13.37 -2.87 -4.76
N PHE A 298 13.14 -4.09 -4.25
CA PHE A 298 13.34 -4.41 -2.84
C PHE A 298 14.81 -4.27 -2.44
N LYS A 299 15.76 -4.71 -3.27
CA LYS A 299 17.19 -4.51 -2.98
C LYS A 299 17.58 -3.03 -2.89
N GLU A 300 17.11 -2.20 -3.82
CA GLU A 300 17.39 -0.76 -3.75
C GLU A 300 16.70 -0.09 -2.55
N MET A 301 15.49 -0.53 -2.21
CA MET A 301 14.79 -0.09 -0.99
C MET A 301 15.60 -0.41 0.28
N GLN A 302 16.06 -1.66 0.43
CA GLN A 302 16.87 -2.09 1.57
C GLN A 302 18.21 -1.35 1.63
N LYS A 303 18.87 -1.16 0.48
CA LYS A 303 20.10 -0.39 0.38
C LYS A 303 19.92 1.06 0.83
N LYS A 304 18.85 1.72 0.37
CA LYS A 304 18.54 3.11 0.76
C LYS A 304 18.17 3.22 2.24
N ALA A 305 17.46 2.25 2.79
CA ALA A 305 17.18 2.17 4.21
C ALA A 305 18.48 2.07 5.03
N HIS A 306 19.41 1.18 4.62
CA HIS A 306 20.73 1.04 5.24
C HIS A 306 21.56 2.33 5.19
N GLU A 307 21.50 3.07 4.06
CA GLU A 307 22.14 4.38 3.94
C GLU A 307 21.57 5.41 4.94
N GLN A 308 20.26 5.34 5.25
CA GLN A 308 19.65 6.19 6.29
C GLN A 308 20.13 5.81 7.69
N THR A 309 20.15 4.52 8.02
CA THR A 309 20.62 4.04 9.34
C THR A 309 22.05 4.51 9.62
N LYS A 310 22.96 4.35 8.66
CA LYS A 310 24.34 4.86 8.79
C LYS A 310 24.39 6.37 9.00
N SER A 311 23.57 7.11 8.24
CA SER A 311 23.52 8.58 8.34
C SER A 311 23.01 9.05 9.69
N ALA A 312 22.10 8.30 10.34
CA ALA A 312 21.61 8.60 11.68
C ALA A 312 22.68 8.35 12.75
N GLU A 313 23.44 7.25 12.66
CA GLU A 313 24.56 6.96 13.56
C GLU A 313 25.62 8.07 13.55
N TYR A 314 25.98 8.59 12.36
CA TYR A 314 26.92 9.70 12.24
C TYR A 314 26.41 11.00 12.89
N ARG A 315 25.10 11.30 12.81
CA ARG A 315 24.51 12.48 13.46
C ARG A 315 24.58 12.34 14.98
N ASN A 316 24.22 11.17 15.51
CA ASN A 316 24.21 10.90 16.94
C ASN A 316 25.63 10.96 17.55
N ASN A 317 26.65 10.46 16.83
CA ASN A 317 28.03 10.52 17.29
C ASN A 317 28.61 11.95 17.29
N ASN A 318 28.19 12.79 16.35
CA ASN A 318 28.62 14.19 16.30
C ASN A 318 27.90 15.08 17.34
N SER A 319 26.71 14.70 17.81
CA SER A 319 26.00 15.42 18.88
C SER A 319 26.53 15.14 20.29
N VAL A 320 27.37 14.12 20.48
CA VAL A 320 28.02 13.82 21.78
C VAL A 320 29.32 14.63 21.97
N ILE A 321 29.77 15.34 20.92
CA ILE A 321 30.95 16.20 20.96
C ILE A 321 30.49 17.67 20.95
N HIS A 322 29.73 18.10 21.97
CA HIS A 322 29.51 19.52 22.26
C HIS A 322 29.28 19.77 23.74
#